data_AF-A0A497SG26-F1
#
_entry.id   AF-A0A497SG26-F1
#
_cell.length_a   1.000
_cell.length_b   1.000
_cell.length_c   1.000
_cell.angle_alpha   90.00
_cell.angle_beta   90.00
_cell.angle_gamma   90.00
#
_symmetry.space_group_name_H-M   'P 1'
#
loop_
_entity.id
_entity.type
_entity.pdbx_description
1 polymer ?
#
loop_
_entity_poly.entity_id
_entity_poly.type
_entity_poly.pdbx_seq_one_letter_code
_entity_poly.pdbx_strand_id
1 'polypeptide(L)'
;INKDFFNSQETFERFKKKIINELRMLRGPNHDEVMFLVSEKQELYQGKYLEDAPDIILVPNVKYALSAKPSSKIFDIIREPILPGTHTSAPALEGIFMVRGPNVKVGYKVSTVNIWDVTPTILHILGLPIPQDMDGRVLRKIFDPSSPIVNKKVKHIDELEVARIMLKKRIKMIRRNIRNDST
;
A
#
# COMPACT_ATOMS: atom_id res chain seq x y z
N ILE A 1 -10.78 10.74 -13.49
CA ILE A 1 -11.52 11.77 -14.27
C ILE A 1 -12.09 11.05 -15.50
N ASN A 2 -13.33 11.31 -15.92
CA ASN A 2 -13.83 10.64 -17.14
C ASN A 2 -13.11 11.25 -18.37
N LYS A 3 -12.28 10.45 -19.04
CA LYS A 3 -11.43 10.85 -20.17
C LYS A 3 -12.21 11.07 -21.45
N ASP A 4 -13.43 10.53 -21.56
CA ASP A 4 -14.28 10.63 -22.77
C ASP A 4 -14.75 12.05 -23.06
N PHE A 5 -14.67 12.96 -22.07
CA PHE A 5 -15.02 14.37 -22.23
C PHE A 5 -13.88 15.25 -22.78
N PHE A 6 -12.75 14.67 -23.16
CA PHE A 6 -11.58 15.42 -23.63
C PHE A 6 -11.25 15.10 -25.09
N ASN A 7 -11.04 16.15 -25.89
CA ASN A 7 -10.77 16.01 -27.32
C ASN A 7 -9.30 15.65 -27.62
N SER A 8 -8.40 15.76 -26.63
CA SER A 8 -6.99 15.37 -26.77
C SER A 8 -6.33 15.08 -25.41
N GLN A 9 -5.25 14.29 -25.42
CA GLN A 9 -4.43 14.04 -24.23
C GLN A 9 -3.91 15.34 -23.61
N GLU A 10 -3.51 16.31 -24.43
CA GLU A 10 -3.01 17.60 -23.95
C GLU A 10 -4.09 18.39 -23.17
N THR A 11 -5.33 18.40 -23.66
CA THR A 11 -6.44 19.07 -22.97
C THR A 11 -6.77 18.40 -21.63
N PHE A 12 -6.70 17.07 -21.59
CA PHE A 12 -6.87 16.28 -20.37
C PHE A 12 -5.76 16.58 -19.35
N GLU A 13 -4.49 16.52 -19.76
CA GLU A 13 -3.35 16.79 -18.88
C GLU A 13 -3.38 18.21 -18.33
N ARG A 14 -3.71 19.20 -19.15
CA ARG A 14 -3.87 20.60 -18.70
C ARG A 14 -4.99 20.74 -17.67
N PHE A 15 -6.14 20.07 -17.89
CA PHE A 15 -7.24 20.09 -16.94
C PHE A 15 -6.90 19.38 -15.63
N LYS A 16 -6.32 18.18 -15.69
CA LYS A 16 -5.85 17.42 -14.53
C LYS A 16 -4.90 18.26 -13.68
N LYS A 17 -3.91 18.91 -14.31
CA LYS A 17 -2.96 19.79 -13.62
C LYS A 17 -3.63 20.98 -12.95
N LYS A 18 -4.64 21.58 -13.59
CA LYS A 18 -5.44 22.67 -12.99
C LYS A 18 -6.15 22.17 -11.73
N ILE A 19 -6.85 21.04 -11.80
CA ILE A 19 -7.55 20.44 -10.65
C ILE A 19 -6.58 20.13 -9.51
N ILE A 20 -5.43 19.53 -9.80
CA ILE A 20 -4.40 19.24 -8.78
C ILE A 20 -3.96 20.52 -8.06
N ASN A 21 -3.66 21.59 -8.80
CA ASN A 21 -3.24 22.86 -8.22
C ASN A 21 -4.35 23.49 -7.36
N GLU A 22 -5.59 23.53 -7.85
CA GLU A 22 -6.73 24.06 -7.10
C GLU A 22 -6.98 23.26 -5.81
N LEU A 23 -6.90 21.93 -5.86
CA LEU A 23 -7.09 21.08 -4.69
C LEU A 23 -5.95 21.22 -3.67
N ARG A 24 -4.70 21.40 -4.11
CA ARG A 24 -3.55 21.70 -3.22
C ARG A 24 -3.72 23.04 -2.51
N MET A 25 -4.32 24.02 -3.19
CA MET A 25 -4.57 25.36 -2.65
C MET A 25 -5.89 25.47 -1.88
N LEU A 26 -6.73 24.44 -1.87
CA LEU A 26 -8.03 24.46 -1.23
C LEU A 26 -7.89 24.72 0.27
N ARG A 27 -8.58 25.77 0.74
CA ARG A 27 -8.68 26.13 2.15
C ARG A 27 -10.13 25.98 2.60
N GLY A 28 -10.31 25.40 3.79
CA GLY A 28 -11.63 25.24 4.36
C GLY A 28 -12.10 26.51 5.08
N PRO A 29 -13.30 26.45 5.71
CA PRO A 29 -13.92 27.62 6.36
C PRO A 29 -13.05 28.28 7.45
N ASN A 30 -12.13 27.52 8.06
CA ASN A 30 -11.22 28.02 9.09
C ASN A 30 -9.83 28.37 8.54
N HIS A 31 -9.69 28.53 7.22
CA HIS A 31 -8.43 28.80 6.50
C HIS A 31 -7.34 27.72 6.62
N ASP A 32 -7.67 26.53 7.12
CA ASP A 32 -6.79 25.37 7.15
C ASP A 32 -6.79 24.58 5.84
N GLU A 33 -5.72 23.82 5.62
CA GLU A 33 -5.56 22.98 4.44
C GLU A 33 -6.53 21.81 4.45
N VAL A 34 -7.29 21.64 3.38
CA VAL A 34 -8.30 20.57 3.29
C VAL A 34 -7.67 19.23 2.98
N MET A 35 -6.69 19.21 2.08
CA MET A 35 -6.04 17.98 1.60
C MET A 35 -4.69 17.79 2.29
N PHE A 36 -4.46 16.60 2.81
CA PHE A 36 -3.15 16.13 3.24
C PHE A 36 -2.29 15.70 2.03
N LEU A 37 -2.90 15.03 1.05
CA LEU A 37 -2.25 14.58 -0.17
C LEU A 37 -3.14 14.86 -1.38
N VAL A 38 -2.52 15.43 -2.42
CA VAL A 38 -3.05 15.52 -3.79
C VAL A 38 -1.92 15.14 -4.72
N SER A 39 -2.01 13.97 -5.33
CA SER A 39 -0.89 13.37 -6.06
C SER A 39 -1.37 12.61 -7.29
N GLU A 40 -0.53 12.56 -8.31
CA GLU A 40 -0.79 11.77 -9.51
C GLU A 40 -0.43 10.30 -9.27
N LYS A 41 -1.09 9.38 -9.97
CA LYS A 41 -0.83 7.94 -9.82
C LYS A 41 0.63 7.56 -10.06
N GLN A 42 1.32 8.24 -10.98
CA GLN A 42 2.73 7.99 -11.30
C GLN A 42 3.70 8.43 -10.20
N GLU A 43 3.28 9.31 -9.29
CA GLU A 43 4.09 9.73 -8.14
C GLU A 43 4.04 8.72 -6.99
N LEU A 44 2.96 7.93 -6.90
CA LEU A 44 2.70 7.01 -5.78
C LEU A 44 2.87 5.53 -6.14
N TYR A 45 2.51 5.17 -7.37
CA TYR A 45 2.39 3.80 -7.80
C TYR A 45 3.28 3.54 -9.02
N GLN A 46 3.72 2.29 -9.13
CA GLN A 46 4.48 1.79 -10.26
C GLN A 46 4.03 0.36 -10.59
N GLY A 47 4.40 -0.12 -11.77
CA GLY A 47 4.14 -1.49 -12.21
C GLY A 47 2.93 -1.62 -13.14
N LYS A 48 2.61 -2.87 -13.47
CA LYS A 48 1.72 -3.22 -14.58
C LYS A 48 0.26 -2.77 -14.45
N TYR A 49 -0.18 -2.40 -13.25
CA TYR A 49 -1.55 -1.96 -12.96
C TYR A 49 -1.66 -0.44 -12.77
N LEU A 50 -0.60 0.32 -13.08
CA LEU A 50 -0.59 1.77 -12.98
C LEU A 50 -1.71 2.41 -13.83
N GLU A 51 -2.09 1.80 -14.94
CA GLU A 51 -3.17 2.33 -15.78
C GLU A 51 -4.56 2.21 -15.15
N ASP A 52 -4.77 1.21 -14.29
CA ASP A 52 -6.04 1.00 -13.58
C ASP A 52 -6.22 1.96 -12.38
N ALA A 53 -5.13 2.58 -11.91
CA ALA A 53 -5.19 3.51 -10.79
C ALA A 53 -5.89 4.84 -11.18
N PRO A 54 -6.61 5.49 -10.24
CA PRO A 54 -7.22 6.80 -10.47
C PRO A 54 -6.20 7.86 -10.90
N ASP A 55 -6.58 8.79 -11.79
CA ASP A 55 -5.67 9.83 -12.27
C ASP A 55 -5.16 10.77 -11.17
N ILE A 56 -5.95 10.97 -10.10
CA ILE A 56 -5.64 11.81 -8.96
C ILE A 56 -5.99 11.07 -7.68
N ILE A 57 -5.04 10.98 -6.76
CA ILE A 57 -5.20 10.41 -5.42
C ILE A 57 -5.38 11.56 -4.44
N LEU A 58 -6.44 11.47 -3.64
CA LEU A 58 -6.81 12.48 -2.64
C LEU A 58 -6.83 11.84 -1.26
N VAL A 59 -6.12 12.47 -0.32
CA VAL A 59 -6.22 12.15 1.10
C VAL A 59 -6.56 13.44 1.85
N PRO A 60 -7.74 13.56 2.49
CA PRO A 60 -8.08 14.71 3.28
C PRO A 60 -7.24 14.77 4.57
N ASN A 61 -7.02 15.99 5.07
CA ASN A 61 -6.47 16.22 6.40
C ASN A 61 -7.43 15.69 7.49
N VAL A 62 -6.90 15.47 8.70
CA VAL A 62 -7.61 14.85 9.84
C VAL A 62 -8.96 15.51 10.17
N LYS A 63 -9.09 16.81 9.91
CA LYS A 63 -10.29 17.61 10.21
C LYS A 63 -11.39 17.48 9.14
N TYR A 64 -11.09 16.88 8.00
CA TYR A 64 -11.95 16.82 6.83
C TYR A 64 -12.28 15.37 6.46
N ALA A 65 -13.47 15.15 5.94
CA ALA A 65 -13.86 13.90 5.30
C ALA A 65 -14.52 14.19 3.95
N LEU A 66 -14.31 13.31 2.99
CA LEU A 66 -14.94 13.40 1.69
C LEU A 66 -16.34 12.80 1.77
N SER A 67 -17.34 13.57 1.32
CA SER A 67 -18.73 13.11 1.23
C SER A 67 -19.05 12.70 -0.20
N ALA A 68 -19.60 11.51 -0.38
CA ALA A 68 -20.22 11.08 -1.64
C ALA A 68 -21.70 11.49 -1.74
N LYS A 69 -22.27 12.09 -0.68
CA LYS A 69 -23.65 12.57 -0.68
C LYS A 69 -23.72 13.89 -1.47
N PRO A 70 -24.65 14.03 -2.44
CA PRO A 70 -24.87 15.30 -3.13
C PRO A 70 -25.18 16.42 -2.13
N SER A 71 -24.59 17.59 -2.34
CA SER A 71 -24.82 18.78 -1.52
C SER A 71 -24.76 20.03 -2.38
N SER A 72 -25.54 21.05 -2.01
CA SER A 72 -25.43 22.39 -2.59
C SER A 72 -24.26 23.20 -2.01
N LYS A 73 -23.58 22.66 -0.98
CA LYS A 73 -22.42 23.27 -0.33
C LYS A 73 -21.16 22.45 -0.58
N ILE A 74 -20.04 23.15 -0.78
CA ILE A 74 -18.70 22.54 -0.84
C ILE A 74 -18.28 22.03 0.54
N PHE A 75 -18.52 22.84 1.57
CA PHE A 75 -18.27 22.49 2.96
C PHE A 75 -19.58 22.38 3.74
N ASP A 76 -19.73 21.28 4.45
CA ASP A 76 -20.81 21.11 5.41
C ASP A 76 -20.28 20.49 6.69
N ILE A 77 -21.00 20.70 7.78
CA ILE A 77 -20.64 20.15 9.08
C ILE A 77 -21.19 18.73 9.15
N ILE A 78 -20.32 17.77 9.41
CA ILE A 78 -20.74 16.39 9.69
C ILE A 78 -21.41 16.40 11.06
N ARG A 79 -22.74 16.29 11.08
CA ARG A 79 -23.56 16.27 12.31
C ARG A 79 -23.78 14.88 12.87
N GLU A 80 -23.52 13.85 12.06
CA GLU A 80 -23.55 12.44 12.47
C GLU A 80 -22.21 12.05 13.10
N PRO A 81 -22.18 11.07 14.02
CA PRO A 81 -20.92 10.54 14.50
C PRO A 81 -20.12 10.01 13.31
N ILE A 82 -18.87 10.46 13.17
CA ILE A 82 -17.94 9.85 12.21
C ILE A 82 -17.83 8.38 12.60
N LEU A 83 -18.32 7.49 11.74
CA LEU A 83 -18.22 6.06 11.99
C LEU A 83 -16.73 5.70 12.14
N PRO A 84 -16.34 4.97 13.18
CA PRO A 84 -14.98 4.46 13.26
C PRO A 84 -14.71 3.53 12.06
N GLY A 85 -13.46 3.49 11.59
CA GLY A 85 -13.06 2.59 10.48
C GLY A 85 -13.40 3.09 9.08
N THR A 86 -13.61 4.39 8.86
CA THR A 86 -13.79 4.94 7.50
C THR A 86 -12.54 4.81 6.63
N HIS A 87 -11.34 4.72 7.23
CA HIS A 87 -10.05 4.58 6.54
C HIS A 87 -9.78 5.64 5.43
N THR A 88 -10.44 6.80 5.49
CA THR A 88 -10.44 7.77 4.38
C THR A 88 -9.59 9.03 4.61
N SER A 89 -8.72 9.06 5.63
CA SER A 89 -7.97 10.28 6.01
C SER A 89 -6.52 9.98 6.33
N ALA A 90 -5.68 11.02 6.45
CA ALA A 90 -4.25 10.87 6.71
C ALA A 90 -3.89 9.91 7.87
N PRO A 91 -4.59 9.93 9.03
CA PRO A 91 -4.30 8.99 10.12
C PRO A 91 -4.57 7.53 9.77
N ALA A 92 -5.41 7.25 8.78
CA ALA A 92 -5.66 5.87 8.33
C ALA A 92 -4.46 5.26 7.58
N LEU A 93 -3.47 6.07 7.19
CA LEU A 93 -2.21 5.59 6.63
C LEU A 93 -1.28 5.04 7.72
N GLU A 94 -1.52 5.38 8.99
CA GLU A 94 -0.74 4.85 10.11
C GLU A 94 -1.33 3.53 10.59
N GLY A 95 -0.44 2.57 10.85
CA GLY A 95 -0.79 1.24 11.36
C GLY A 95 0.04 0.86 12.57
N ILE A 96 -0.37 -0.21 13.24
CA ILE A 96 0.38 -0.78 14.37
C ILE A 96 1.20 -1.96 13.86
N PHE A 97 2.52 -1.88 14.05
CA PHE A 97 3.44 -2.98 13.79
C PHE A 97 4.00 -3.53 15.10
N MET A 98 3.84 -4.84 15.32
CA MET A 98 4.38 -5.56 16.48
C MET A 98 5.00 -6.88 16.03
N VAL A 99 6.13 -7.22 16.64
CA VAL A 99 6.83 -8.49 16.39
C VAL A 99 7.33 -9.06 17.71
N ARG A 100 7.23 -10.37 17.90
CA ARG A 100 7.70 -11.08 19.10
C ARG A 100 8.28 -12.43 18.71
N GLY A 101 9.44 -12.77 19.27
CA GLY A 101 10.07 -14.07 19.07
C GLY A 101 11.48 -14.12 19.66
N PRO A 102 12.11 -15.31 19.71
CA PRO A 102 13.41 -15.54 20.37
C PRO A 102 14.59 -14.79 19.74
N ASN A 103 14.42 -14.25 18.53
CA ASN A 103 15.47 -13.60 17.75
C ASN A 103 15.24 -12.10 17.57
N VAL A 104 14.29 -11.53 18.30
CA VAL A 104 13.78 -10.16 18.12
C VAL A 104 14.11 -9.35 19.37
N LYS A 105 14.57 -8.12 19.18
CA LYS A 105 14.89 -7.21 20.29
C LYS A 105 13.65 -6.92 21.13
N VAL A 106 13.82 -6.95 22.45
CA VAL A 106 12.77 -6.53 23.40
C VAL A 106 12.78 -5.00 23.53
N GLY A 107 11.59 -4.40 23.60
CA GLY A 107 11.44 -2.95 23.83
C GLY A 107 11.95 -2.06 22.70
N TYR A 108 12.28 -2.62 21.54
CA TYR A 108 12.83 -1.87 20.41
C TYR A 108 11.72 -1.16 19.63
N LYS A 109 11.77 0.17 19.60
CA LYS A 109 10.90 1.00 18.77
C LYS A 109 11.49 1.15 17.37
N VAL A 110 10.83 0.57 16.39
CA VAL A 110 11.17 0.79 14.97
C VAL A 110 10.59 2.12 14.50
N SER A 111 11.29 2.83 13.62
CA SER A 111 10.85 4.14 13.12
C SER A 111 9.85 4.00 11.98
N THR A 112 10.32 3.55 10.82
CA THR A 112 9.54 3.50 9.58
C THR A 112 9.45 2.06 9.10
N VAL A 113 8.23 1.55 9.05
CA VAL A 113 7.86 0.23 8.54
C VAL A 113 6.72 0.42 7.57
N ASN A 114 6.86 -0.15 6.38
CA ASN A 114 5.75 -0.24 5.45
C ASN A 114 5.05 -1.59 5.59
N ILE A 115 3.76 -1.64 5.27
CA ILE A 115 2.99 -2.90 5.32
C ILE A 115 3.61 -3.98 4.41
N TRP A 116 4.20 -3.57 3.29
CA TRP A 116 4.85 -4.47 2.34
C TRP A 116 6.23 -4.98 2.82
N ASP A 117 6.81 -4.44 3.89
CA ASP A 117 8.03 -4.97 4.53
C ASP A 117 7.76 -6.23 5.37
N VAL A 118 6.51 -6.50 5.72
CA VAL A 118 6.11 -7.60 6.60
C VAL A 118 6.42 -8.95 5.97
N THR A 119 5.95 -9.19 4.75
CA THR A 119 6.14 -10.46 4.05
C THR A 119 7.61 -10.81 3.78
N PRO A 120 8.47 -9.93 3.20
CA PRO A 120 9.89 -10.24 3.01
C PRO A 120 10.60 -10.50 4.35
N THR A 121 10.21 -9.82 5.43
CA THR A 121 10.73 -10.09 6.77
C THR A 121 10.34 -11.50 7.26
N ILE A 122 9.09 -11.92 7.07
CA ILE A 122 8.63 -13.27 7.44
C ILE A 122 9.36 -14.33 6.62
N LEU A 123 9.48 -14.15 5.29
CA LEU A 123 10.20 -15.09 4.42
C LEU A 123 11.66 -15.26 4.86
N HIS A 124 12.33 -14.15 5.21
CA HIS A 124 13.70 -14.19 5.75
C HIS A 124 13.80 -14.98 7.06
N ILE A 125 12.84 -14.78 7.98
CA ILE A 125 12.76 -15.54 9.25
C ILE A 125 12.66 -17.04 8.99
N LEU A 126 11.83 -17.43 8.01
CA LEU A 126 11.62 -18.81 7.62
C LEU A 126 12.76 -19.41 6.77
N GLY A 127 13.76 -18.61 6.39
CA GLY A 127 14.83 -19.03 5.49
C GLY A 127 14.34 -19.32 4.06
N LEU A 128 13.22 -18.71 3.66
CA LEU A 128 12.64 -18.84 2.34
C LEU A 128 13.17 -17.73 1.41
N PRO A 129 13.29 -18.01 0.10
CA PRO A 129 13.67 -16.99 -0.86
C PRO A 129 12.60 -15.91 -0.99
N ILE A 130 13.04 -14.67 -1.25
CA ILE A 130 12.20 -13.49 -1.42
C ILE A 130 12.11 -13.17 -2.92
N PRO A 131 10.91 -13.16 -3.52
CA PRO A 131 10.74 -12.70 -4.90
C PRO A 131 11.29 -11.28 -5.11
N GLN A 132 11.95 -11.04 -6.24
CA GLN A 132 12.54 -9.73 -6.56
C GLN A 132 11.50 -8.64 -6.86
N ASP A 133 10.27 -9.02 -7.19
CA ASP A 133 9.15 -8.13 -7.49
C ASP A 133 8.42 -7.63 -6.22
N MET A 134 8.88 -8.00 -5.01
CA MET A 134 8.36 -7.45 -3.77
C MET A 134 8.95 -6.06 -3.50
N ASP A 135 8.10 -5.05 -3.30
CA ASP A 135 8.55 -3.68 -2.98
C ASP A 135 9.21 -3.55 -1.58
N GLY A 136 8.97 -4.53 -0.71
CA GLY A 136 9.39 -4.50 0.68
C GLY A 136 10.79 -4.99 0.94
N ARG A 137 11.36 -4.50 2.04
CA ARG A 137 12.66 -4.92 2.54
C ARG A 137 12.52 -5.75 3.81
N VAL A 138 13.55 -6.55 4.07
CA VAL A 138 13.70 -7.22 5.36
C VAL A 138 14.01 -6.20 6.44
N LEU A 139 13.20 -6.15 7.49
CA LEU A 139 13.36 -5.26 8.65
C LEU A 139 14.49 -5.71 9.58
N ARG A 140 15.73 -5.78 9.07
CA ARG A 140 16.88 -6.36 9.81
C ARG A 140 17.11 -5.78 11.20
N LYS A 141 16.80 -4.50 11.39
CA LYS A 141 17.04 -3.78 12.66
C LYS A 141 16.22 -4.32 13.83
N ILE A 142 15.14 -5.06 13.58
CA ILE A 142 14.30 -5.66 14.63
C ILE A 142 14.96 -6.88 15.29
N PHE A 143 15.93 -7.51 14.63
CA PHE A 143 16.58 -8.71 15.13
C PHE A 143 17.62 -8.39 16.20
N ASP A 144 17.72 -9.26 17.19
CA ASP A 144 18.77 -9.19 18.20
C ASP A 144 20.15 -9.35 17.55
N PRO A 145 21.15 -8.49 17.83
CA PRO A 145 22.48 -8.59 17.22
C PRO A 145 23.19 -9.93 17.47
N SER A 146 22.88 -10.61 18.58
CA SER A 146 23.41 -11.94 18.91
C SER A 146 22.71 -13.07 18.15
N SER A 147 21.58 -12.78 17.50
CA SER A 147 20.80 -13.78 16.79
C SER A 147 21.49 -14.24 15.50
N PRO A 148 21.54 -15.55 15.21
CA PRO A 148 22.06 -16.08 13.95
C PRO A 148 21.36 -15.51 12.71
N ILE A 149 20.11 -15.05 12.84
CA ILE A 149 19.32 -14.51 11.72
C ILE A 149 19.91 -13.22 11.12
N VAL A 150 20.67 -12.45 11.92
CA VAL A 150 21.31 -11.21 11.48
C VAL A 150 22.35 -11.51 10.40
N ASN A 151 23.09 -12.61 10.59
CA ASN A 151 24.14 -13.09 9.70
C ASN A 151 23.62 -13.88 8.49
N LYS A 152 22.33 -14.27 8.48
CA LYS A 152 21.75 -14.94 7.32
C LYS A 152 21.69 -13.98 6.13
N LYS A 153 22.23 -14.41 4.99
CA LYS A 153 22.08 -13.68 3.73
C LYS A 153 20.61 -13.72 3.30
N VAL A 154 20.12 -12.58 2.84
CA VAL A 154 18.77 -12.52 2.23
C VAL A 154 18.88 -13.11 0.85
N LYS A 155 18.12 -14.17 0.58
CA LYS A 155 18.10 -14.83 -0.72
C LYS A 155 16.97 -14.22 -1.55
N HIS A 156 17.32 -13.53 -2.62
CA HIS A 156 16.33 -13.10 -3.62
C HIS A 156 16.26 -14.09 -4.78
N ILE A 157 15.08 -14.25 -5.37
CA ILE A 157 14.84 -15.07 -6.56
C ILE A 157 14.05 -14.29 -7.60
N ASP A 158 14.32 -14.56 -8.87
CA ASP A 158 13.61 -13.94 -9.99
C ASP A 158 12.22 -14.58 -10.23
N GLU A 159 11.44 -13.95 -11.10
CA GLU A 159 10.09 -14.38 -11.45
C GLU A 159 10.05 -15.80 -12.06
N LEU A 160 11.07 -16.17 -12.85
CA LEU A 160 11.16 -17.49 -13.46
C LEU A 160 11.35 -18.59 -12.41
N GLU A 161 12.18 -18.34 -11.40
CA GLU A 161 12.39 -19.26 -10.29
C GLU A 161 11.13 -19.39 -9.41
N VAL A 162 10.42 -18.28 -9.16
CA VAL A 162 9.10 -18.31 -8.50
C VAL A 162 8.11 -19.16 -9.29
N ALA A 163 8.00 -18.95 -10.61
CA ALA A 163 7.10 -19.71 -11.47
C ALA A 163 7.42 -21.21 -11.46
N ARG A 164 8.71 -21.58 -11.48
CA ARG A 164 9.16 -22.99 -11.35
C ARG A 164 8.73 -23.61 -10.01
N ILE A 165 8.86 -22.88 -8.89
CA ILE A 165 8.43 -23.35 -7.57
C ILE A 165 6.91 -23.59 -7.55
N MET A 166 6.13 -22.64 -8.09
CA MET A 166 4.67 -22.72 -8.16
C MET A 166 4.20 -23.89 -9.03
N LEU A 167 4.83 -24.10 -10.20
CA LEU A 167 4.53 -25.21 -11.09
C LEU A 167 4.78 -26.56 -10.42
N LYS A 168 5.94 -26.73 -9.76
CA LYS A 168 6.26 -27.94 -9.00
C LYS A 168 5.22 -28.21 -7.91
N LYS A 169 4.78 -27.18 -7.18
CA LYS A 169 3.74 -27.29 -6.16
C LYS A 169 2.40 -27.71 -6.78
N ARG A 170 2.00 -27.11 -7.91
CA ARG A 170 0.76 -27.45 -8.63
C ARG A 170 0.76 -28.90 -9.12
N ILE A 171 1.85 -29.36 -9.74
CA ILE A 171 2.01 -30.76 -10.18
C ILE A 171 1.89 -31.72 -8.99
N LYS A 172 2.52 -31.39 -7.86
CA LYS A 172 2.43 -32.19 -6.63
C LYS A 172 0.99 -32.28 -6.10
N MET A 173 0.23 -31.19 -6.13
CA MET A 173 -1.19 -31.18 -5.71
C MET A 173 -2.05 -32.05 -6.63
N ILE A 174 -1.89 -31.91 -7.95
CA ILE A 174 -2.63 -32.72 -8.94
C ILE A 174 -2.37 -34.22 -8.73
N ARG A 175 -1.10 -34.61 -8.54
CA ARG A 175 -0.74 -36.02 -8.27
C ARG A 175 -1.35 -36.56 -6.97
N ARG A 176 -1.54 -35.72 -5.95
CA ARG A 176 -2.21 -36.11 -4.70
C ARG A 176 -3.71 -36.33 -4.91
N ASN A 177 -4.38 -35.43 -5.63
CA ASN A 177 -5.81 -35.54 -5.88
C ASN A 177 -6.14 -36.79 -6.70
N ILE A 178 -5.40 -37.05 -7.80
CA ILE A 178 -5.60 -38.26 -8.62
C ILE A 178 -5.47 -39.54 -7.78
N ARG A 179 -4.52 -39.59 -6.83
CA ARG A 179 -4.37 -40.75 -5.94
C ARG A 179 -5.53 -40.92 -4.96
N ASN A 180 -6.11 -39.82 -4.48
CA ASN A 180 -7.24 -39.86 -3.54
C ASN A 180 -8.57 -40.16 -4.23
N ASP A 181 -8.72 -39.80 -5.51
CA ASP A 181 -9.92 -40.11 -6.30
C ASP A 181 -9.92 -41.55 -6.85
N SER A 182 -8.78 -42.26 -6.73
CA SER A 182 -8.62 -43.66 -7.16
C SER A 182 -8.79 -44.68 -6.02
N THR A 183 -9.20 -44.23 -4.83
CA THR A 183 -9.46 -45.03 -3.61
C THR A 183 -10.89 -44.81 -3.14
#